data_AF-A0A937SNN7-F1
#
_entry.id   AF-A0A937SNN7-F1
#
_cell.length_a   1.000
_cell.length_b   1.000
_cell.length_c   1.000
_cell.angle_alpha   90.00
_cell.angle_beta   90.00
_cell.angle_gamma   90.00
#
_symmetry.space_group_name_H-M   'P 1'
#
loop_
_entity.id
_entity.type
_entity.pdbx_description
1 polymer ?
#
loop_
_entity_poly.entity_id
_entity_poly.type
_entity_poly.pdbx_seq_one_letter_code
_entity_poly.pdbx_strand_id
1 'polypeptide(L)'
;RQGATLGLAAGLLGVIFTETIGATITGGALPWGRWPWTIHSAGWGMLLNAGVCIIVSAMTQNEADSAHRMKYHNFLREHATLSPEKAGLKPIAWIITLAWMFFGIGPGAVIGNDIFGAPNAGVDGWTFGMPSIWAWQILFWILGVGMMWFLAYKMEMSTVPDKEVEALVEDIGDTTLETPSN
;
A
#
# COMPACT_ATOMS: atom_id res chain seq x y z
N ARG A 1 -14.47 -11.49 -7.68
CA ARG A 1 -14.81 -11.00 -6.31
C ARG A 1 -14.76 -12.14 -5.28
N GLN A 2 -15.11 -13.37 -5.67
CA GLN A 2 -15.10 -14.56 -4.80
C GLN A 2 -13.75 -14.81 -4.08
N GLY A 3 -12.61 -14.66 -4.77
CA GLY A 3 -11.29 -14.84 -4.15
C GLY A 3 -11.02 -13.92 -2.97
N ALA A 4 -11.39 -12.64 -3.04
CA ALA A 4 -11.21 -11.71 -1.94
C ALA A 4 -12.07 -12.06 -0.72
N THR A 5 -13.32 -12.49 -0.95
CA THR A 5 -14.22 -12.91 0.14
C THR A 5 -13.71 -14.17 0.83
N LEU A 6 -13.31 -15.19 0.07
CA LEU A 6 -12.78 -16.43 0.63
C LEU A 6 -11.41 -16.23 1.29
N GLY A 7 -10.57 -15.37 0.72
CA GLY A 7 -9.32 -14.93 1.34
C GLY A 7 -9.57 -14.23 2.68
N LEU A 8 -10.51 -13.31 2.74
CA LEU A 8 -10.88 -12.64 4.00
C LEU A 8 -11.33 -13.65 5.06
N ALA A 9 -12.21 -14.58 4.71
CA ALA A 9 -12.65 -15.63 5.61
C ALA A 9 -11.48 -16.50 6.10
N ALA A 10 -10.63 -16.97 5.18
CA ALA A 10 -9.46 -17.78 5.51
C ALA A 10 -8.46 -17.03 6.40
N GLY A 11 -8.24 -15.74 6.15
CA GLY A 11 -7.37 -14.89 6.96
C GLY A 11 -7.91 -14.69 8.37
N LEU A 12 -9.21 -14.43 8.53
CA LEU A 12 -9.84 -14.31 9.84
C LEU A 12 -9.73 -15.62 10.63
N LEU A 13 -9.98 -16.77 9.99
CA LEU A 13 -9.79 -18.08 10.60
C LEU A 13 -8.31 -18.30 11.00
N GLY A 14 -7.37 -17.89 10.13
CA GLY A 14 -5.94 -17.92 10.44
C GLY A 14 -5.57 -17.16 11.70
N VAL A 15 -6.09 -15.94 11.86
CA VAL A 15 -5.86 -15.15 13.09
C VAL A 15 -6.46 -15.86 14.31
N ILE A 16 -7.70 -16.33 14.20
CA ILE A 16 -8.41 -16.98 15.32
C ILE A 16 -7.66 -18.24 15.79
N PHE A 17 -7.29 -19.12 14.86
CA PHE A 17 -6.64 -20.40 15.17
C PHE A 17 -5.14 -20.31 15.48
N THR A 18 -4.53 -19.13 15.35
CA THR A 18 -3.14 -18.88 15.75
C THR A 18 -3.03 -17.99 17.00
N GLU A 19 -4.18 -17.63 17.59
CA GLU A 19 -4.28 -17.03 18.91
C GLU A 19 -4.89 -17.99 19.95
N THR A 20 -4.76 -17.59 21.21
CA THR A 20 -5.33 -18.23 22.40
C THR A 20 -6.83 -18.53 22.25
N ILE A 21 -7.60 -17.63 21.63
CA ILE A 21 -9.03 -17.82 21.35
C ILE A 21 -9.28 -19.13 20.59
N GLY A 22 -8.48 -19.44 19.57
CA GLY A 22 -8.61 -20.68 18.80
C GLY A 22 -8.32 -21.92 19.63
N ALA A 23 -7.31 -21.87 20.51
CA ALA A 23 -7.02 -22.96 21.44
C ALA A 23 -8.16 -23.17 22.45
N THR A 24 -8.79 -22.08 22.92
CA THR A 24 -9.95 -22.16 23.82
C THR A 24 -11.17 -22.78 23.14
N ILE A 25 -11.52 -22.34 21.93
CA ILE A 25 -12.71 -22.83 21.20
C ILE A 25 -12.56 -24.32 20.83
N THR A 26 -11.34 -24.77 20.56
CA THR A 26 -11.04 -26.17 20.21
C THR A 26 -10.75 -27.07 21.42
N GLY A 27 -10.86 -26.55 22.65
CA GLY A 27 -10.56 -27.31 23.86
C GLY A 27 -9.12 -27.78 23.96
N GLY A 28 -8.17 -27.04 23.37
CA GLY A 28 -6.75 -27.39 23.34
C GLY A 28 -6.38 -28.47 22.31
N ALA A 29 -7.29 -28.84 21.40
CA ALA A 29 -7.03 -29.86 20.40
C ALA A 29 -6.11 -29.41 19.24
N LEU A 30 -5.78 -28.12 19.15
CA LEU A 30 -4.85 -27.63 18.14
C LEU A 30 -3.44 -28.19 18.40
N PRO A 31 -2.75 -28.71 17.36
CA PRO A 31 -1.40 -29.27 17.52
C PRO A 31 -0.32 -28.19 17.71
N TRP A 32 -0.70 -26.92 17.65
CA TRP A 32 0.15 -25.76 17.90
C TRP A 32 -0.46 -24.85 18.95
N GLY A 33 0.40 -24.13 19.67
CA GLY A 33 -0.02 -23.11 20.64
C GLY A 33 -0.23 -21.73 20.01
N ARG A 34 -0.24 -20.70 20.85
CA ARG A 34 -0.24 -19.29 20.42
C ARG A 34 1.00 -18.99 19.58
N TRP A 35 0.81 -18.30 18.46
CA TRP A 35 1.86 -17.87 17.53
C TRP A 35 2.79 -19.01 17.08
N PRO A 36 2.27 -19.93 16.25
CA PRO A 36 3.09 -20.99 15.68
C PRO A 36 4.32 -20.41 14.99
N TRP A 37 5.48 -21.04 15.22
CA TRP A 37 6.78 -20.59 14.72
C TRP A 37 7.14 -19.16 15.10
N THR A 38 6.64 -18.66 16.23
CA THR A 38 6.87 -17.28 16.72
C THR A 38 6.40 -16.17 15.77
N ILE A 39 5.56 -16.52 14.79
CA ILE A 39 4.96 -15.55 13.88
C ILE A 39 3.66 -15.05 14.51
N HIS A 40 3.55 -13.73 14.64
CA HIS A 40 2.34 -13.09 15.16
C HIS A 40 1.11 -13.50 14.35
N SER A 41 -0.05 -13.64 14.98
CA SER A 41 -1.27 -14.15 14.35
C SER A 41 -1.70 -13.35 13.11
N ALA A 42 -1.44 -12.04 13.09
CA ALA A 42 -1.67 -11.21 11.90
C ALA A 42 -0.86 -11.68 10.68
N GLY A 43 0.37 -12.18 10.88
CA GLY A 43 1.20 -12.74 9.81
C GLY A 43 0.55 -13.97 9.18
N TRP A 44 0.05 -14.89 10.01
CA TRP A 44 -0.70 -16.07 9.55
C TRP A 44 -2.01 -15.70 8.85
N GLY A 45 -2.74 -14.72 9.39
CA GLY A 45 -3.95 -14.18 8.76
C GLY A 45 -3.69 -13.60 7.37
N MET A 46 -2.62 -12.81 7.22
CA MET A 46 -2.22 -12.26 5.92
C MET A 46 -1.82 -13.36 4.93
N LEU A 47 -1.04 -14.36 5.38
CA LEU A 47 -0.60 -15.48 4.53
C LEU A 47 -1.79 -16.29 3.99
N LEU A 48 -2.72 -16.69 4.86
CA LEU A 48 -3.90 -17.44 4.43
C LEU A 48 -4.84 -16.61 3.56
N ASN A 49 -5.01 -15.32 3.89
CA ASN A 49 -5.79 -14.41 3.08
C ASN A 49 -5.24 -14.30 1.67
N ALA A 50 -3.97 -13.91 1.54
CA ALA A 50 -3.32 -13.73 0.26
C ALA A 50 -3.27 -15.04 -0.52
N GLY A 51 -2.91 -16.16 0.11
CA GLY A 51 -2.84 -17.48 -0.52
C GLY A 51 -4.17 -17.90 -1.13
N VAL A 52 -5.25 -17.91 -0.34
CA VAL A 52 -6.59 -18.27 -0.83
C VAL A 52 -7.07 -17.27 -1.87
N CYS A 53 -6.89 -15.97 -1.64
CA CYS A 53 -7.29 -14.94 -2.58
C CYS A 53 -6.61 -15.12 -3.94
N ILE A 54 -5.31 -15.36 -3.96
CA ILE A 54 -4.53 -15.57 -5.19
C ILE A 54 -4.99 -16.84 -5.91
N ILE A 55 -5.06 -17.98 -5.21
CA ILE A 55 -5.42 -19.27 -5.80
C ILE A 55 -6.84 -19.22 -6.38
N VAL A 56 -7.83 -18.80 -5.58
CA VAL A 56 -9.22 -18.73 -6.04
C VAL A 56 -9.34 -17.70 -7.16
N SER A 57 -8.69 -16.54 -7.06
CA SER A 57 -8.75 -15.55 -8.14
C SER A 57 -8.15 -16.09 -9.42
N ALA A 58 -7.05 -16.83 -9.37
CA ALA A 58 -6.43 -17.47 -10.52
C ALA A 58 -7.34 -18.52 -11.16
N MET A 59 -8.02 -19.35 -10.35
CA MET A 59 -8.93 -20.39 -10.83
C MET A 59 -10.27 -19.85 -11.37
N THR A 60 -10.68 -18.65 -10.94
CA THR A 60 -11.98 -18.06 -11.28
C THR A 60 -11.88 -16.86 -12.21
N GLN A 61 -10.73 -16.68 -12.89
CA GLN A 61 -10.58 -15.60 -13.86
C GLN A 61 -11.56 -15.77 -15.02
N ASN A 62 -12.17 -14.66 -15.43
CA ASN A 62 -13.05 -14.57 -16.58
C ASN A 62 -12.50 -13.50 -17.53
N GLU A 63 -12.39 -13.82 -18.81
CA GLU A 63 -11.90 -12.92 -19.85
C GLU A 63 -12.75 -11.65 -19.99
N ALA A 64 -14.07 -11.75 -19.89
CA ALA A 64 -14.97 -10.59 -19.97
C ALA A 64 -14.74 -9.61 -18.80
N ASP A 65 -14.59 -10.13 -17.59
CA ASP A 65 -14.29 -9.32 -16.40
C ASP A 65 -12.89 -8.70 -16.47
N SER A 66 -11.92 -9.46 -17.00
CA SER A 66 -10.56 -8.99 -17.23
C SER A 66 -10.53 -7.86 -18.26
N ALA A 67 -11.20 -8.03 -19.40
CA ALA A 67 -11.32 -7.02 -20.44
C ALA A 67 -11.98 -5.73 -19.92
N HIS A 68 -13.04 -5.87 -19.11
CA HIS A 68 -13.68 -4.72 -18.48
C HIS A 68 -12.73 -3.95 -17.56
N ARG A 69 -11.95 -4.63 -16.71
CA ARG A 69 -10.93 -4.00 -15.85
C ARG A 69 -9.83 -3.35 -16.65
N MET A 70 -9.37 -4.02 -17.71
CA MET A 70 -8.34 -3.50 -18.59
C MET A 70 -8.76 -2.21 -19.29
N LYS A 71 -10.05 -2.00 -19.56
CA LYS A 71 -10.55 -0.71 -20.08
C LYS A 71 -10.18 0.46 -19.14
N TYR A 72 -10.38 0.31 -17.83
CA TYR A 72 -9.99 1.34 -16.86
C TYR A 72 -8.47 1.48 -16.76
N HIS A 73 -7.73 0.36 -16.72
CA HIS A 73 -6.28 0.42 -16.67
C HIS A 73 -5.65 1.07 -17.90
N ASN A 74 -6.21 0.80 -19.08
CA ASN A 74 -5.79 1.41 -20.34
C ASN A 74 -6.13 2.90 -20.34
N PHE A 75 -7.33 3.29 -19.93
CA PHE A 75 -7.69 4.70 -19.77
C PHE A 75 -6.74 5.45 -18.84
N LEU A 76 -6.47 4.90 -17.64
CA LEU A 76 -5.50 5.49 -16.71
C LEU A 76 -4.09 5.51 -17.28
N ARG A 77 -3.70 4.48 -18.04
CA ARG A 77 -2.40 4.43 -18.71
C ARG A 77 -2.29 5.50 -19.80
N GLU A 78 -3.36 5.77 -20.53
CA GLU A 78 -3.38 6.76 -21.60
C GLU A 78 -3.33 8.18 -21.04
N HIS A 79 -4.08 8.46 -19.97
CA HIS A 79 -4.26 9.82 -19.46
C HIS A 79 -3.33 10.18 -18.29
N ALA A 80 -2.96 9.23 -17.42
CA ALA A 80 -2.26 9.50 -16.16
C ALA A 80 -0.84 8.89 -16.09
N THR A 81 -0.24 8.51 -17.23
CA THR A 81 1.15 8.06 -17.23
C THR A 81 2.15 9.20 -17.23
N LEU A 82 3.21 9.02 -16.46
CA LEU A 82 4.42 9.84 -16.56
C LEU A 82 4.96 9.88 -17.98
N SER A 83 5.46 11.05 -18.38
CA SER A 83 6.16 11.22 -19.66
C SER A 83 7.33 10.23 -19.80
N PRO A 84 7.70 9.82 -21.03
CA PRO A 84 8.80 8.88 -21.26
C PRO A 84 10.12 9.31 -20.61
N GLU A 85 10.38 10.62 -20.56
CA GLU A 85 11.57 11.21 -19.93
C GLU A 85 11.63 10.96 -18.43
N LYS A 86 10.48 10.94 -17.74
CA LYS A 86 10.37 10.72 -16.29
C LYS A 86 10.18 9.24 -15.93
N ALA A 87 9.94 8.36 -16.91
CA ALA A 87 9.71 6.94 -16.65
C ALA A 87 10.87 6.26 -15.91
N GLY A 88 12.11 6.72 -16.15
CA GLY A 88 13.31 6.25 -15.44
C GLY A 88 13.36 6.60 -13.95
N LEU A 89 12.51 7.52 -13.47
CA LEU A 89 12.44 7.88 -12.05
C LEU A 89 11.58 6.91 -11.23
N LYS A 90 10.81 6.01 -11.86
CA LYS A 90 9.94 5.06 -11.15
C LYS A 90 10.70 4.15 -10.18
N PRO A 91 11.84 3.52 -10.55
CA PRO A 91 12.62 2.74 -9.60
C PRO A 91 13.15 3.59 -8.44
N ILE A 92 13.57 4.82 -8.73
CA ILE A 92 14.06 5.77 -7.71
C ILE A 92 12.94 6.11 -6.72
N ALA A 93 11.73 6.38 -7.19
CA ALA A 93 10.58 6.64 -6.34
C ALA A 93 10.29 5.48 -5.40
N TRP A 94 10.34 4.23 -5.89
CA TRP A 94 10.20 3.04 -5.05
C TRP A 94 11.32 2.91 -4.03
N ILE A 95 12.58 3.09 -4.44
CA ILE A 95 13.74 3.01 -3.55
C ILE A 95 13.62 4.04 -2.42
N ILE A 96 13.34 5.30 -2.76
CA ILE A 96 13.19 6.38 -1.77
C ILE A 96 12.04 6.06 -0.81
N THR A 97 10.89 5.65 -1.34
CA THR A 97 9.69 5.36 -0.51
C THR A 97 9.94 4.18 0.44
N LEU A 98 10.52 3.09 -0.06
CA LEU A 98 10.81 1.90 0.75
C LEU A 98 11.91 2.18 1.77
N ALA A 99 12.97 2.90 1.38
CA ALA A 99 14.02 3.30 2.30
C ALA A 99 13.47 4.19 3.41
N TRP A 100 12.66 5.19 3.07
CA TRP A 100 12.02 6.06 4.06
C TRP A 100 11.09 5.28 4.98
N MET A 101 10.26 4.38 4.44
CA MET A 101 9.37 3.54 5.25
C MET A 101 10.17 2.64 6.20
N PHE A 102 11.28 2.07 5.74
CA PHE A 102 12.13 1.19 6.53
C PHE A 102 12.86 1.92 7.67
N PHE A 103 13.48 3.07 7.38
CA PHE A 103 14.31 3.80 8.34
C PHE A 103 13.54 4.81 9.19
N GLY A 104 12.47 5.40 8.67
CA GLY A 104 11.69 6.42 9.37
C GLY A 104 10.63 5.85 10.31
N ILE A 105 9.93 4.79 9.91
CA ILE A 105 8.82 4.21 10.70
C ILE A 105 9.01 2.71 10.94
N GLY A 106 9.78 2.04 10.08
CA GLY A 106 10.01 0.61 10.11
C GLY A 106 11.11 0.18 11.09
N PRO A 107 11.58 -1.08 10.98
CA PRO A 107 12.55 -1.64 11.91
C PRO A 107 13.93 -0.93 11.85
N GLY A 108 14.25 -0.22 10.77
CA GLY A 108 15.48 0.56 10.66
C GLY A 108 15.54 1.75 11.63
N ALA A 109 14.40 2.21 12.16
CA ALA A 109 14.34 3.28 13.14
C ALA A 109 15.06 2.94 14.46
N VAL A 110 15.32 1.65 14.73
CA VAL A 110 16.09 1.22 15.90
C VAL A 110 17.50 1.82 15.93
N ILE A 111 18.11 2.06 14.76
CA ILE A 111 19.41 2.73 14.64
C ILE A 111 19.37 4.14 15.27
N GLY A 112 18.23 4.81 15.15
CA GLY A 112 18.00 6.14 15.70
C GLY A 112 18.08 6.22 17.23
N ASN A 113 18.02 5.10 17.95
CA ASN A 113 18.11 5.10 19.41
C ASN A 113 19.50 5.49 19.93
N ASP A 114 20.56 5.18 19.18
CA ASP A 114 21.93 5.26 19.70
C ASP A 114 22.86 6.15 18.86
N ILE A 115 22.54 6.41 17.59
CA ILE A 115 23.45 7.07 16.63
C ILE A 115 23.83 8.51 17.02
N PHE A 116 22.99 9.21 17.79
CA PHE A 116 23.23 10.57 18.29
C PHE A 116 23.43 10.64 19.82
N GLY A 117 23.81 9.51 20.42
CA GLY A 117 24.08 9.37 21.85
C GLY A 117 23.19 8.32 22.50
N ALA A 118 23.77 7.55 23.42
CA ALA A 118 23.06 6.43 24.06
C ALA A 118 21.85 6.92 24.88
N PRO A 119 20.74 6.16 24.93
CA PRO A 119 19.50 6.57 25.62
C PRO A 119 19.69 6.93 27.09
N ASN A 120 20.67 6.35 27.76
CA ASN A 120 20.97 6.54 29.18
C ASN A 120 22.12 7.51 29.45
N ALA A 121 22.71 8.13 28.42
CA ALA A 121 23.83 9.07 28.58
C ALA A 121 23.42 10.42 29.18
N GLY A 122 22.10 10.72 29.20
CA GLY A 122 21.58 12.01 29.65
C GLY A 122 21.83 13.13 28.63
N VAL A 123 21.37 14.35 28.96
CA VAL A 123 21.38 15.51 28.05
C VAL A 123 22.79 15.85 27.56
N ASP A 124 23.80 15.78 28.45
CA ASP A 124 25.20 16.09 28.11
C ASP A 124 25.84 15.06 27.17
N GLY A 125 25.32 13.83 27.17
CA GLY A 125 25.79 12.74 26.31
C GLY A 125 25.08 12.66 24.95
N TRP A 126 24.06 13.49 24.72
CA TRP A 126 23.33 13.54 23.45
C TRP A 126 23.86 14.66 22.56
N THR A 127 24.17 14.34 21.31
CA THR A 127 24.77 15.29 20.34
C THR A 127 23.94 16.55 20.15
N PHE A 128 22.61 16.44 20.22
CA PHE A 128 21.68 17.55 19.98
C PHE A 128 21.01 18.06 21.26
N GLY A 129 21.48 17.65 22.45
CA GLY A 129 20.84 18.01 23.73
C GLY A 129 19.41 17.46 23.89
N MET A 130 19.02 16.50 23.05
CA MET A 130 17.72 15.84 23.05
C MET A 130 17.93 14.34 22.79
N PRO A 131 16.99 13.46 23.17
CA PRO A 131 17.19 12.03 22.99
C PRO A 131 17.42 11.69 21.52
N SER A 132 18.38 10.80 21.24
CA SER A 132 18.81 10.45 19.88
C SER A 132 17.64 10.09 18.95
N ILE A 133 16.65 9.35 19.47
CA ILE A 133 15.48 8.95 18.68
C ILE A 133 14.65 10.14 18.20
N TRP A 134 14.58 11.24 18.96
CA TRP A 134 13.87 12.44 18.52
C TRP A 134 14.59 13.15 17.37
N ALA A 135 15.90 13.28 17.47
CA ALA A 135 16.70 13.84 16.37
C ALA A 135 16.55 13.01 15.10
N TRP A 136 16.53 11.68 15.24
CA TRP A 136 16.24 10.75 14.14
C TRP A 136 14.85 10.98 13.54
N GLN A 137 13.80 11.08 14.36
CA GLN A 137 12.43 11.32 13.86
C GLN A 137 12.30 12.65 13.14
N ILE A 138 12.91 13.73 13.65
CA ILE A 138 12.90 15.04 12.99
C ILE A 138 13.61 14.96 11.64
N LEU A 139 14.79 14.31 11.57
CA LEU A 139 15.51 14.09 10.32
C LEU A 139 14.64 13.36 9.30
N PHE A 140 14.03 12.23 9.69
CA PHE A 140 13.18 11.46 8.78
C PHE A 140 11.86 12.14 8.45
N TRP A 141 11.34 13.02 9.30
CA TRP A 141 10.20 13.87 8.94
C TRP A 141 10.57 14.86 7.85
N ILE A 142 11.72 15.54 7.96
CA ILE A 142 12.21 16.46 6.93
C ILE A 142 12.42 15.71 5.60
N LEU A 143 13.07 14.54 5.65
CA LEU A 143 13.22 13.67 4.49
C LEU A 143 11.86 13.21 3.93
N GLY A 144 10.89 12.97 4.81
CA GLY A 144 9.53 12.59 4.44
C GLY A 144 8.80 13.69 3.69
N VAL A 145 8.91 14.94 4.14
CA VAL A 145 8.37 16.10 3.39
C VAL A 145 9.02 16.20 2.01
N GLY A 146 10.35 16.04 1.92
CA GLY A 146 11.05 16.04 0.64
C GLY A 146 10.61 14.90 -0.29
N MET A 147 10.43 13.70 0.26
CA MET A 147 9.87 12.55 -0.46
C MET A 147 8.44 12.83 -0.96
N MET A 148 7.57 13.37 -0.11
CA MET A 148 6.20 13.69 -0.49
C MET A 148 6.16 14.74 -1.59
N TRP A 149 7.00 15.78 -1.50
CA TRP A 149 7.16 16.75 -2.57
C TRP A 149 7.62 16.09 -3.88
N PHE A 150 8.63 15.22 -3.82
CA PHE A 150 9.15 14.50 -4.98
C PHE A 150 8.07 13.63 -5.64
N LEU A 151 7.31 12.86 -4.85
CA LEU A 151 6.25 12.00 -5.36
C LEU A 151 5.07 12.81 -5.92
N ALA A 152 4.65 13.85 -5.22
CA ALA A 152 3.50 14.66 -5.61
C ALA A 152 3.76 15.46 -6.89
N TYR A 153 4.88 16.19 -6.94
CA TYR A 153 5.16 17.16 -8.00
C TYR A 153 6.12 16.63 -9.06
N LYS A 154 7.24 16.01 -8.66
CA LYS A 154 8.22 15.52 -9.65
C LYS A 154 7.74 14.26 -10.36
N MET A 155 7.05 13.38 -9.63
CA MET A 155 6.40 12.17 -10.15
C MET A 155 4.93 12.37 -10.51
N GLU A 156 4.42 13.60 -10.45
CA GLU A 156 3.08 13.98 -10.95
C GLU A 156 1.93 13.14 -10.38
N MET A 157 2.11 12.52 -9.21
CA MET A 157 1.09 11.66 -8.59
C MET A 157 -0.05 12.47 -7.97
N SER A 158 0.10 13.79 -7.85
CA SER A 158 -0.89 14.70 -7.30
C SER A 158 -1.04 15.97 -8.16
N THR A 159 -0.80 15.86 -9.46
CA THR A 159 -1.00 16.95 -10.43
C THR A 159 -2.12 16.60 -11.42
N VAL A 160 -2.70 17.62 -12.04
CA VAL A 160 -3.71 17.43 -13.08
C VAL A 160 -3.03 16.80 -14.31
N PRO A 161 -3.59 15.73 -14.90
CA PRO A 161 -3.03 15.17 -16.11
C PRO A 161 -3.11 16.13 -17.29
N ASP A 162 -2.06 16.18 -18.12
CA ASP A 162 -1.99 17.12 -19.26
C ASP A 162 -2.98 16.77 -20.39
N LYS A 163 -3.45 15.51 -20.45
CA LYS A 163 -4.43 15.08 -21.46
C LYS A 163 -5.84 15.36 -20.95
N GLU A 164 -6.52 16.27 -21.63
CA GLU A 164 -7.93 16.55 -21.40
C GLU A 164 -8.76 15.27 -21.52
N VAL A 165 -9.67 15.09 -20.56
CA VAL A 165 -10.64 14.00 -20.58
C VAL A 165 -11.87 14.54 -21.30
N GLU A 166 -12.01 14.21 -22.58
CA GLU A 166 -13.27 14.45 -23.27
C GLU A 166 -14.33 13.52 -22.68
N ALA A 167 -15.32 14.11 -22.01
CA ALA A 167 -16.50 13.37 -21.61
C ALA A 167 -17.22 12.93 -22.88
N LEU A 168 -17.37 11.62 -23.09
CA LEU A 168 -18.23 11.06 -24.13
C LEU A 168 -19.69 11.31 -23.75
N VAL A 169 -20.10 12.58 -23.76
CA VAL A 169 -21.48 13.04 -23.65
C VAL A 169 -21.81 13.67 -25.00
N GLU A 170 -21.89 12.83 -26.03
CA GLU A 170 -22.95 13.03 -27.00
C GLU A 170 -24.21 12.57 -26.27
N ASP A 171 -24.91 13.51 -25.65
CA ASP A 171 -26.18 13.24 -25.01
C ASP A 171 -27.14 12.74 -26.09
N ILE A 172 -27.64 11.51 -25.93
CA ILE A 172 -28.56 10.86 -26.88
C ILE A 172 -29.81 11.73 -27.12
N GLY A 173 -30.08 12.71 -26.26
CA GLY A 173 -31.14 13.70 -26.42
C GLY A 173 -30.92 14.77 -27.50
N ASP A 174 -29.68 15.14 -27.84
CA ASP A 174 -29.40 16.30 -28.70
C ASP A 174 -29.51 16.03 -30.21
N THR A 175 -29.64 14.76 -30.61
CA THR A 175 -29.80 14.36 -32.03
C THR A 175 -31.25 14.27 -32.48
N THR A 176 -32.22 14.49 -31.58
CA THR A 176 -33.67 14.34 -31.88
C THR A 176 -34.43 15.66 -32.07
N LEU A 177 -33.74 16.81 -32.07
CA LEU A 177 -34.35 18.07 -32.52
C LEU A 177 -34.41 18.09 -34.06
N GLU A 178 -35.36 17.32 -34.58
CA GLU A 178 -35.77 17.36 -35.98
C GLU A 178 -36.10 18.79 -36.39
N THR A 179 -35.42 19.24 -37.44
CA THR A 179 -35.68 20.45 -38.21
C THR A 179 -37.18 20.62 -38.48
N PRO A 180 -37.83 21.73 -38.10
CA PRO A 180 -39.20 21.98 -38.53
C PRO A 180 -39.18 22.22 -40.04
N SER A 181 -39.84 21.31 -40.78
CA SER A 181 -40.10 21.46 -42.20
C SER A 181 -40.93 22.73 -42.45
N ASN A 182 -40.37 23.67 -43.21
CA ASN A 182 -41.13 24.70 -43.92
C ASN A 182 -40.97 24.47 -45.43
#